data_AF-A0A7Y9I2B6-F1
#
_entry.id   AF-A0A7Y9I2B6-F1
#
_cell.length_a   1.000
_cell.length_b   1.000
_cell.length_c   1.000
_cell.angle_alpha   90.00
_cell.angle_beta   90.00
_cell.angle_gamma   90.00
#
_symmetry.space_group_name_H-M   'P 1'
#
loop_
_entity.id
_entity.type
_entity.pdbx_description
1 polymer ?
#
loop_
_entity_poly.entity_id
_entity_poly.type
_entity_poly.pdbx_seq_one_letter_code
_entity_poly.pdbx_strand_id
1 'polypeptide(L)'
;MTQGPFRDVPIACTLPTIAEAKTQVEKWQAFDADYALSSERTDSELVIHYAKVDDSISRLRDLVEVEQRCCAFVQWDIDESDNDLRLIARGSEEQLAALNVPVRARRQTRAISLE
;
A
#
# COMPACT_ATOMS: atom_id res chain seq x y z
N MET A 1 -24.95 4.60 -21.40
CA MET A 1 -24.47 3.21 -21.56
C MET A 1 -23.51 3.20 -22.75
N THR A 2 -22.21 2.94 -22.69
CA THR A 2 -21.31 2.42 -21.64
C THR A 2 -19.88 2.55 -22.17
N GLN A 3 -18.94 3.21 -21.45
CA GLN A 3 -17.52 2.81 -21.30
C GLN A 3 -16.73 3.90 -20.55
N GLY A 4 -16.30 3.57 -19.32
CA GLY A 4 -15.43 4.42 -18.49
C GLY A 4 -13.94 4.25 -18.84
N PRO A 5 -13.08 5.26 -18.56
CA PRO A 5 -11.74 5.30 -19.12
C PRO A 5 -10.63 4.59 -18.33
N PHE A 6 -10.88 3.98 -17.16
CA PHE A 6 -9.79 3.42 -16.34
C PHE A 6 -9.64 1.91 -16.54
N ARG A 7 -9.11 1.55 -17.71
CA ARG A 7 -8.51 0.24 -17.97
C ARG A 7 -7.15 0.18 -17.28
N ASP A 8 -7.03 -0.70 -16.29
CA ASP A 8 -5.88 -1.60 -16.13
C ASP A 8 -4.52 -1.01 -16.55
N VAL A 9 -3.98 -0.08 -15.75
CA VAL A 9 -2.59 0.38 -15.91
C VAL A 9 -1.81 -0.24 -14.75
N PRO A 10 -0.82 -1.11 -15.02
CA PRO A 10 -0.02 -1.69 -13.95
C PRO A 10 0.72 -0.57 -13.25
N ILE A 11 0.51 -0.51 -11.93
CA ILE A 11 1.26 0.38 -11.07
C ILE A 11 2.57 -0.34 -10.75
N ALA A 12 3.44 -0.27 -11.73
CA ALA A 12 4.84 -0.54 -11.60
C ALA A 12 5.50 0.52 -12.46
N CYS A 13 5.77 1.68 -11.87
CA CYS A 13 6.69 2.62 -12.49
C CYS A 13 8.07 1.94 -12.53
N THR A 14 8.33 1.26 -13.66
CA THR A 14 9.63 0.72 -14.09
C THR A 14 10.29 -0.34 -13.19
N LEU A 15 9.56 -1.40 -12.83
CA LEU A 15 10.26 -2.69 -12.72
C LEU A 15 10.63 -3.14 -14.14
N PRO A 16 11.88 -3.59 -14.39
CA PRO A 16 12.43 -3.73 -15.75
C PRO A 16 11.69 -4.78 -16.57
N THR A 17 10.93 -5.67 -15.92
CA THR A 17 10.06 -6.64 -16.58
C THR A 17 8.73 -6.80 -15.86
N ILE A 18 7.71 -7.22 -16.63
CA ILE A 18 6.37 -7.58 -16.11
C ILE A 18 6.45 -8.72 -15.08
N ALA A 19 7.42 -9.64 -15.22
CA ALA A 19 7.62 -10.73 -14.28
C ALA A 19 8.11 -10.24 -12.90
N GLU A 20 9.00 -9.24 -12.88
CA GLU A 20 9.43 -8.63 -11.63
C GLU A 20 8.32 -7.80 -10.98
N ALA A 21 7.52 -7.08 -11.79
CA ALA A 21 6.33 -6.40 -11.31
C ALA A 21 5.34 -7.37 -10.66
N LYS A 22 5.09 -8.52 -11.29
CA LYS A 22 4.22 -9.56 -10.73
C LYS A 22 4.79 -10.11 -9.42
N THR A 23 6.09 -10.42 -9.39
CA THR A 23 6.75 -10.95 -8.19
C THR A 23 6.66 -9.96 -7.04
N GLN A 24 6.85 -8.66 -7.29
CA GLN A 24 6.75 -7.62 -6.28
C GLN A 24 5.32 -7.52 -5.72
N VAL A 25 4.30 -7.59 -6.57
CA VAL A 25 2.89 -7.64 -6.15
C VAL A 25 2.60 -8.88 -5.30
N GLU A 26 3.12 -10.05 -5.68
CA GLU A 26 2.96 -11.29 -4.91
C GLU A 26 3.64 -11.19 -3.53
N LYS A 27 4.80 -10.55 -3.42
CA LYS A 27 5.48 -10.30 -2.14
C LYS A 27 4.65 -9.37 -1.23
N TRP A 28 4.10 -8.27 -1.78
CA TRP A 28 3.21 -7.38 -1.05
C TRP A 28 1.95 -8.12 -0.56
N GLN A 29 1.29 -8.87 -1.42
CA GLN A 29 0.10 -9.64 -1.05
C GLN A 29 0.38 -10.65 0.07
N ALA A 30 1.51 -11.35 0.03
CA ALA A 30 1.91 -12.27 1.08
C ALA A 30 2.20 -11.53 2.39
N PHE A 31 2.90 -10.39 2.33
CA PHE A 31 3.19 -9.57 3.50
C PHE A 31 1.91 -9.03 4.16
N ASP A 32 0.99 -8.48 3.38
CA ASP A 32 -0.31 -8.02 3.86
C ASP A 32 -1.13 -9.16 4.49
N ALA A 33 -1.10 -10.36 3.90
CA ALA A 33 -1.82 -11.51 4.43
C ALA A 33 -1.29 -11.99 5.79
N ASP A 34 0.03 -11.92 6.00
CA ASP A 34 0.67 -12.31 7.26
C ASP A 34 0.55 -11.24 8.35
N TYR A 35 0.70 -9.96 7.99
CA TYR A 35 0.97 -8.91 8.98
C TYR A 35 -0.05 -7.78 9.04
N ALA A 36 -0.90 -7.56 8.01
CA ALA A 36 -1.78 -6.39 7.99
C ALA A 36 -2.89 -6.46 9.04
N LEU A 37 -2.98 -5.42 9.86
CA LEU A 37 -3.99 -5.27 10.90
C LEU A 37 -5.14 -4.39 10.42
N SER A 38 -4.81 -3.18 9.94
CA SER A 38 -5.75 -2.17 9.45
C SER A 38 -5.09 -1.27 8.41
N SER A 39 -5.91 -0.57 7.62
CA SER A 39 -5.45 0.42 6.67
C SER A 39 -6.37 1.63 6.71
N GLU A 40 -5.79 2.82 6.72
CA GLU A 40 -6.48 4.09 6.71
C GLU A 40 -6.04 4.87 5.47
N ARG A 41 -6.99 5.38 4.70
CA ARG A 41 -6.71 6.17 3.49
C ARG A 41 -7.47 7.48 3.57
N THR A 42 -6.74 8.56 3.34
CA THR A 42 -7.23 9.93 3.19
C THR A 42 -6.91 10.43 1.79
N ASP A 43 -7.30 11.67 1.49
CA ASP A 43 -7.05 12.33 0.22
C ASP A 43 -5.55 12.60 -0.03
N SER A 44 -4.72 12.56 1.03
CA SER A 44 -3.30 12.94 0.97
C SER A 44 -2.33 11.93 1.61
N GLU A 45 -2.86 10.90 2.28
CA GLU A 45 -2.07 9.92 3.01
C GLU A 45 -2.73 8.54 3.01
N LEU A 46 -1.91 7.50 2.87
CA LEU A 46 -2.25 6.11 3.10
C LEU A 46 -1.40 5.59 4.26
N VAL A 47 -2.06 5.14 5.32
CA VAL A 47 -1.42 4.52 6.48
C VAL A 47 -1.85 3.05 6.55
N ILE A 48 -0.90 2.14 6.70
CA ILE A 48 -1.17 0.72 6.91
C ILE A 48 -0.50 0.28 8.21
N HIS A 49 -1.27 -0.35 9.07
CA HIS A 49 -0.82 -0.86 10.36
C HIS A 49 -0.53 -2.35 10.22
N TYR A 50 0.65 -2.75 10.66
CA TYR A 50 1.13 -4.12 10.64
C TYR A 50 1.48 -4.60 12.05
N ALA A 51 1.38 -5.91 12.27
CA ALA A 51 1.92 -6.51 13.48
C ALA A 51 3.43 -6.22 13.58
N LYS A 52 3.88 -5.67 14.71
CA LYS A 52 5.28 -5.31 14.93
C LYS A 52 6.07 -6.51 15.45
N VAL A 53 6.76 -7.20 14.55
CA VAL A 53 7.66 -8.32 14.84
C VAL A 53 8.92 -8.16 13.99
N ASP A 54 10.06 -8.73 14.40
CA ASP A 54 11.33 -8.54 13.70
C ASP A 54 11.26 -8.91 12.20
N ASP A 55 10.52 -9.97 11.84
CA ASP A 55 10.31 -10.36 10.44
C ASP A 55 9.54 -9.30 9.65
N SER A 56 8.50 -8.72 10.25
CA SER A 56 7.64 -7.76 9.55
C SER A 56 8.39 -6.45 9.29
N ILE A 57 9.21 -6.01 10.23
CA ILE A 57 10.07 -4.82 10.08
C ILE A 57 11.07 -5.03 8.94
N SER A 58 11.82 -6.14 8.95
CA SER A 58 12.83 -6.40 7.93
C SER A 58 12.21 -6.53 6.54
N ARG A 59 11.07 -7.22 6.44
CA ARG A 59 10.40 -7.50 5.17
C ARG A 59 9.68 -6.28 4.60
N LEU A 60 9.10 -5.42 5.46
CA LEU A 60 8.53 -4.14 5.03
C LEU A 60 9.60 -3.22 4.43
N ARG A 61 10.78 -3.15 5.05
CA ARG A 61 11.88 -2.32 4.55
C ARG A 61 12.37 -2.74 3.16
N ASP A 62 12.49 -4.05 2.90
CA ASP A 62 12.85 -4.59 1.57
C ASP A 62 11.82 -4.19 0.51
N LEU A 63 10.52 -4.36 0.83
CA LEU A 63 9.43 -3.99 -0.05
C LEU A 63 9.44 -2.50 -0.38
N VAL A 64 9.53 -1.65 0.65
CA VAL A 64 9.50 -0.19 0.50
C VAL A 64 10.75 0.34 -0.18
N GLU A 65 11.91 -0.32 -0.07
CA GLU A 65 13.11 0.08 -0.82
C GLU A 65 12.89 -0.01 -2.34
N VAL A 66 12.20 -1.05 -2.80
CA VAL A 66 11.82 -1.19 -4.22
C VAL A 66 10.83 -0.09 -4.62
N GLU A 67 9.80 0.15 -3.80
CA GLU A 67 8.81 1.21 -4.06
C GLU A 67 9.45 2.61 -4.07
N GLN A 68 10.43 2.89 -3.21
CA GLN A 68 11.13 4.19 -3.22
C GLN A 68 11.92 4.43 -4.52
N ARG A 69 12.44 3.38 -5.16
CA ARG A 69 13.14 3.50 -6.44
C ARG A 69 12.18 3.73 -7.60
N CYS A 70 11.03 3.06 -7.58
CA CYS A 70 10.04 3.05 -8.65
C CYS A 70 9.02 4.19 -8.54
N CYS A 71 8.66 4.58 -7.32
CA CYS A 71 7.58 5.49 -6.96
C CYS A 71 8.09 6.66 -6.09
N ALA A 72 9.20 7.27 -6.50
CA ALA A 72 9.82 8.41 -5.82
C ALA A 72 8.94 9.68 -5.77
N PHE A 73 7.80 9.69 -6.47
CA PHE A 73 6.81 10.76 -6.43
C PHE A 73 5.91 10.70 -5.19
N VAL A 74 5.89 9.56 -4.49
CA VAL A 74 5.23 9.39 -3.19
C VAL A 74 6.31 9.44 -2.10
N GLN A 75 6.02 10.11 -1.00
CA GLN A 75 6.86 10.06 0.17
C GLN A 75 6.51 8.83 1.00
N TRP A 76 7.47 7.93 1.14
CA TRP A 76 7.35 6.70 1.93
C TRP A 76 8.03 6.87 3.27
N ASP A 77 7.36 6.45 4.34
CA ASP A 77 7.87 6.51 5.70
C ASP A 77 7.45 5.25 6.45
N ILE A 78 8.34 4.72 7.29
CA ILE A 78 8.07 3.56 8.14
C ILE A 78 8.20 4.04 9.59
N ASP A 79 7.08 4.06 10.31
CA ASP A 79 7.08 4.37 11.73
C ASP A 79 7.14 3.08 12.53
N GLU A 80 8.25 2.93 13.25
CA GLU A 80 8.53 1.82 14.16
C GLU A 80 8.39 2.27 15.63
N SER A 81 7.93 3.49 15.90
CA SER A 81 7.92 4.09 17.25
C SER A 81 6.78 3.56 18.11
N ASP A 82 5.62 3.28 17.51
CA ASP A 82 4.42 2.82 18.22
C ASP A 82 4.45 1.29 18.51
N ASN A 83 3.38 0.79 19.11
CA ASN A 83 3.15 -0.62 19.41
C ASN A 83 2.94 -1.46 18.13
N ASP A 84 2.49 -0.82 17.06
CA ASP A 84 2.33 -1.40 15.73
C ASP A 84 3.36 -0.82 14.74
N LEU A 85 3.63 -1.54 13.67
CA LEU A 85 4.52 -1.11 12.60
C LEU A 85 3.68 -0.40 11.53
N ARG A 86 4.01 0.86 11.19
CA ARG A 86 3.22 1.64 10.24
C ARG A 86 3.97 1.90 8.96
N LEU A 87 3.31 1.64 7.83
CA LEU A 87 3.71 2.19 6.54
C LEU A 87 2.88 3.43 6.27
N ILE A 88 3.55 4.55 6.01
CA ILE A 88 2.92 5.82 5.68
C ILE A 88 3.37 6.24 4.28
N ALA A 89 2.42 6.39 3.38
CA ALA A 89 2.63 6.87 2.02
C ALA A 89 1.89 8.20 1.84
N ARG A 90 2.62 9.28 1.57
CA ARG A 90 2.07 10.63 1.38
C ARG A 90 2.23 11.09 -0.07
N GLY A 91 1.15 11.66 -0.60
CA GLY A 91 1.10 12.17 -1.97
C GLY A 91 -0.28 12.73 -2.26
N SER A 92 -0.46 13.29 -3.45
CA SER A 92 -1.79 13.74 -3.92
C SER A 92 -2.74 12.56 -4.09
N GLU A 93 -4.05 12.78 -4.02
CA GLU A 93 -5.06 11.73 -4.23
C GLU A 93 -4.81 10.93 -5.52
N GLU A 94 -4.48 11.61 -6.61
CA GLU A 94 -4.14 10.97 -7.89
C GLU A 94 -2.89 10.07 -7.80
N GLN A 95 -1.88 10.49 -7.03
CA GLN A 95 -0.65 9.73 -6.84
C GLN A 95 -0.88 8.51 -5.94
N LEU A 96 -1.73 8.63 -4.92
CA LEU A 96 -2.09 7.54 -4.01
C LEU A 96 -3.10 6.58 -4.64
N ALA A 97 -4.03 7.07 -5.47
CA ALA A 97 -4.89 6.24 -6.31
C ALA A 97 -4.06 5.47 -7.34
N ALA A 98 -2.97 6.07 -7.79
CA ALA A 98 -1.93 5.42 -8.56
C ALA A 98 -0.98 4.55 -7.71
N LEU A 99 -1.37 4.07 -6.52
CA LEU A 99 -0.68 2.97 -5.82
C LEU A 99 -1.59 1.73 -5.82
N ASN A 100 -1.16 0.65 -6.48
CA ASN A 100 -1.89 -0.63 -6.50
C ASN A 100 -1.30 -1.63 -5.49
N VAL A 101 -0.82 -1.11 -4.35
CA VAL A 101 -0.66 -1.95 -3.14
C VAL A 101 -2.07 -2.45 -2.81
N PRO A 102 -2.31 -3.78 -2.82
CA PRO A 102 -3.59 -4.34 -2.46
C PRO A 102 -3.74 -4.21 -0.95
N VAL A 103 -3.90 -2.98 -0.48
CA VAL A 103 -4.35 -2.72 0.87
C VAL A 103 -5.69 -3.40 0.97
N ARG A 104 -5.75 -4.48 1.75
CA ARG A 104 -7.04 -4.98 2.19
C ARG A 104 -7.62 -3.87 3.04
N ALA A 105 -8.37 -2.98 2.40
CA ALA A 105 -9.31 -2.10 3.04
C ALA A 105 -10.28 -3.05 3.76
N ARG A 106 -10.02 -3.36 5.03
CA ARG A 106 -11.10 -3.74 5.92
C ARG A 106 -12.04 -2.55 5.81
N ARG A 107 -13.19 -2.78 5.17
CA ARG A 107 -14.25 -1.78 5.00
C ARG A 107 -14.30 -1.00 6.30
N GLN A 108 -14.13 0.31 6.21
CA GLN A 108 -14.65 1.18 7.25
C GLN A 108 -16.10 0.71 7.42
N THR A 109 -16.40 0.06 8.53
CA THR A 109 -17.78 -0.07 8.96
C THR A 109 -18.21 1.36 9.19
N ARG A 110 -18.73 1.98 8.12
CA ARG A 110 -19.61 3.12 8.24
C ARG A 110 -20.65 2.66 9.26
N ALA A 111 -20.54 3.17 10.47
CA ALA A 111 -21.69 3.26 11.35
C ALA A 111 -22.71 4.10 10.58
N ILE A 112 -23.53 3.43 9.78
CA ILE A 112 -24.81 3.99 9.35
C ILE A 112 -25.59 4.01 10.65
N SER A 113 -25.65 5.20 11.26
CA SER A 113 -26.55 5.48 12.37
C SER A 113 -27.93 4.92 12.04
N LEU A 114 -28.44 4.15 13.00
CA LEU A 114 -29.80 3.71 13.11
C LEU A 114 -30.71 4.95 13.28
N GLU A 115 -31.58 5.21 12.31
CA GLU A 115 -32.85 5.92 12.50
C GLU A 115 -33.93 5.29 11.62
#